data_AF-A0A920URY0-F1
#
_entry.id   AF-A0A920URY0-F1
#
_cell.length_a   1.000
_cell.length_b   1.000
_cell.length_c   1.000
_cell.angle_alpha   90.00
_cell.angle_beta   90.00
_cell.angle_gamma   90.00
#
_symmetry.space_group_name_H-M   'P 1'
#
loop_
_entity.id
_entity.type
_entity.pdbx_description
1 polymer ?
#
loop_
_entity_poly.entity_id
_entity_poly.type
_entity_poly.pdbx_seq_one_letter_code
_entity_poly.pdbx_strand_id
1 'polypeptide(L)'
;MLVPVIEASINKANGSNVVVALKDEGVDGDRFANDGIYSAQMDAPESQGVNNVSIELSWVDYVSTMRSDAAYRSETFPTLTLVGVSDVETSAGEYATVARVQTLVGDYPFLISPSDINAVLTGDAGQLQAMGTAVDEPEPGLGWEFDIAADIADSGAYEVEVVLDSVYQGRQYERVAPIATTTALILGKAVFNTRHAGVCDCRTGVDLGFSWRFLDMGTAKDFSIWVYR
;
A
#
# COMPACT_ATOMS: atom_id res chain seq x y z
N MET A 1 -27.51 42.19 -32.51
CA MET A 1 -27.42 41.57 -31.17
C MET A 1 -25.95 41.24 -30.99
N LEU A 2 -25.29 41.79 -29.96
CA LEU A 2 -23.88 41.44 -29.71
C LEU A 2 -23.85 40.00 -29.22
N VAL A 3 -23.10 39.14 -29.89
CA VAL A 3 -22.90 37.75 -29.46
C VAL A 3 -21.70 37.74 -28.53
N PRO A 4 -21.88 37.48 -27.23
CA PRO A 4 -20.77 37.35 -26.31
C PRO A 4 -20.02 36.05 -26.59
N VAL A 5 -18.69 36.11 -26.48
CA VAL A 5 -17.80 34.95 -26.51
C VAL A 5 -17.07 34.93 -25.19
N ILE A 6 -17.17 33.81 -24.47
CA ILE A 6 -16.51 33.62 -23.17
C ILE A 6 -15.53 32.47 -23.31
N GLU A 7 -14.26 32.76 -23.07
CA GLU A 7 -13.18 31.78 -23.14
C GLU A 7 -12.40 31.75 -21.84
N ALA A 8 -12.01 30.56 -21.41
CA ALA A 8 -11.05 30.34 -20.35
C ALA A 8 -9.74 29.85 -20.94
N SER A 9 -8.64 30.54 -20.63
CA SER A 9 -7.27 30.12 -20.94
C SER A 9 -6.61 29.60 -19.68
N ILE A 10 -6.22 28.32 -19.68
CA ILE A 10 -5.67 27.60 -18.53
C ILE A 10 -4.21 27.26 -18.80
N ASN A 11 -3.31 27.97 -18.12
CA ASN A 11 -1.89 27.64 -18.07
C ASN A 11 -1.70 26.57 -17.00
N LYS A 12 -1.47 25.33 -17.44
CA LYS A 12 -1.30 24.16 -16.58
C LYS A 12 0.08 24.15 -15.92
N ALA A 13 0.18 23.45 -14.80
CA ALA A 13 1.43 23.34 -14.04
C ALA A 13 2.59 22.72 -14.83
N ASN A 14 2.31 21.83 -15.79
CA ASN A 14 3.31 21.28 -16.71
C ASN A 14 3.78 22.25 -17.82
N GLY A 15 3.29 23.50 -17.83
CA GLY A 15 3.63 24.52 -18.83
C GLY A 15 2.81 24.46 -20.12
N SER A 16 1.88 23.50 -20.26
CA SER A 16 0.93 23.49 -21.38
C SER A 16 -0.19 24.52 -21.17
N ASN A 17 -0.82 24.95 -22.27
CA ASN A 17 -1.95 25.85 -22.24
C ASN A 17 -3.16 25.23 -22.95
N VAL A 18 -4.34 25.38 -22.37
CA VAL A 18 -5.61 24.95 -22.97
C VAL A 18 -6.57 26.11 -22.98
N VAL A 19 -7.24 26.33 -24.10
CA VAL A 19 -8.32 27.32 -24.24
C VAL A 19 -9.64 26.58 -24.40
N VAL A 20 -10.63 26.94 -23.60
CA VAL A 20 -11.95 26.33 -23.58
C VAL A 20 -13.02 27.41 -23.71
N ALA A 21 -13.95 27.24 -24.63
CA ALA A 21 -15.13 28.08 -24.73
C ALA A 21 -16.15 27.69 -23.65
N LEU A 22 -16.61 28.64 -22.85
CA LEU A 22 -17.67 28.44 -21.85
C LEU A 22 -19.04 28.66 -22.50
N LYS A 23 -19.98 27.76 -22.25
CA LYS A 23 -21.31 27.76 -22.88
C LYS A 23 -22.42 27.68 -21.83
N ASP A 24 -23.60 28.15 -22.23
CA ASP A 24 -24.86 28.14 -21.45
C ASP A 24 -25.95 27.42 -22.28
N GLU A 25 -25.61 26.22 -22.74
CA GLU A 25 -26.41 25.41 -23.69
C GLU A 25 -27.02 24.16 -23.04
N GLY A 26 -26.76 23.93 -21.75
CA GLY A 26 -27.17 22.73 -21.01
C GLY A 26 -26.47 21.44 -21.44
N VAL A 27 -25.26 21.55 -22.01
CA VAL A 27 -24.44 20.44 -22.51
C VAL A 27 -22.96 20.64 -22.16
N ASP A 28 -22.13 19.62 -22.33
CA ASP A 28 -20.66 19.67 -22.19
C ASP A 28 -20.17 20.26 -20.85
N GLY A 29 -20.82 19.87 -19.76
CA GLY A 29 -20.51 20.34 -18.40
C GLY A 29 -21.44 21.44 -17.88
N ASP A 30 -22.26 22.02 -18.76
CA ASP A 30 -23.31 22.94 -18.36
C ASP A 30 -24.58 22.20 -17.90
N ARG A 31 -25.08 22.59 -16.72
CA ARG A 31 -26.16 21.87 -16.05
C ARG A 31 -27.53 22.29 -16.55
N PHE A 32 -27.73 23.56 -16.90
CA PHE A 32 -29.03 24.11 -17.30
C PHE A 32 -28.84 25.17 -18.38
N ALA A 33 -29.48 24.98 -19.53
CA ALA A 33 -29.40 25.94 -20.62
C ALA A 33 -30.11 27.26 -20.31
N ASN A 34 -29.48 28.37 -20.69
CA ASN A 34 -29.95 29.74 -20.57
C ASN A 34 -30.22 30.18 -19.12
N ASP A 35 -29.44 29.71 -18.16
CA ASP A 35 -29.53 30.15 -16.76
C ASP A 35 -28.58 31.32 -16.44
N GLY A 36 -27.77 31.74 -17.41
CA GLY A 36 -26.78 32.81 -17.29
C GLY A 36 -25.44 32.36 -16.69
N ILE A 37 -25.25 31.06 -16.46
CA ILE A 37 -24.00 30.47 -15.95
C ILE A 37 -23.28 29.77 -17.09
N TYR A 38 -22.20 30.38 -17.56
CA TYR A 38 -21.37 29.80 -18.61
C TYR A 38 -20.36 28.85 -18.00
N SER A 39 -20.38 27.59 -18.44
CA SER A 39 -19.51 26.55 -17.91
C SER A 39 -19.00 25.62 -19.00
N ALA A 40 -18.01 24.80 -18.66
CA ALA A 40 -17.45 23.77 -19.53
C ALA A 40 -16.88 22.63 -18.69
N GLN A 41 -16.93 21.43 -19.24
CA GLN A 41 -16.25 20.26 -18.70
C GLN A 41 -14.81 20.23 -19.17
N MET A 42 -13.89 19.87 -18.27
CA MET A 42 -12.48 19.70 -18.57
C MET A 42 -12.00 18.34 -18.08
N ASP A 43 -11.04 17.76 -18.80
CA ASP A 43 -10.35 16.57 -18.35
C ASP A 43 -9.55 16.84 -17.08
N ALA A 44 -9.37 15.79 -16.28
CA ALA A 44 -8.53 15.87 -15.10
C ALA A 44 -7.09 16.30 -15.48
N PRO A 45 -6.46 17.17 -14.68
CA PRO A 45 -5.09 17.60 -14.93
C PRO A 45 -4.13 16.40 -14.90
N GLU A 46 -3.26 16.27 -15.91
CA GLU A 46 -2.24 15.20 -15.99
C GLU A 46 -1.02 15.49 -15.10
N SER A 47 -0.92 16.70 -14.53
CA SER A 47 0.22 17.13 -13.73
C SER A 47 -0.23 17.83 -12.44
N GLN A 48 0.51 17.60 -11.36
CA GLN A 48 0.35 18.33 -10.11
C GLN A 48 0.90 19.76 -10.19
N GLY A 49 0.35 20.64 -9.36
CA GLY A 49 0.83 22.01 -9.19
C GLY A 49 -0.27 23.06 -9.36
N VAL A 50 0.15 24.33 -9.43
CA VAL A 50 -0.75 25.47 -9.58
C VAL A 50 -1.05 25.70 -11.07
N ASN A 51 -2.33 25.77 -11.40
CA ASN A 51 -2.83 26.08 -12.74
C ASN A 51 -3.48 27.46 -12.70
N ASN A 52 -3.08 28.35 -13.59
CA ASN A 52 -3.60 29.71 -13.66
C ASN A 52 -4.66 29.80 -14.75
N VAL A 53 -5.81 30.35 -14.41
CA VAL A 53 -6.97 30.48 -15.29
C VAL A 53 -7.19 31.96 -15.59
N SER A 54 -7.33 32.30 -16.85
CA SER A 54 -7.74 33.62 -17.32
C SER A 54 -9.04 33.49 -18.07
N ILE A 55 -10.11 34.05 -17.54
CA ILE A 55 -11.42 34.10 -18.18
C ILE A 55 -11.55 35.43 -18.90
N GLU A 56 -11.85 35.39 -20.19
CA GLU A 56 -12.09 36.56 -21.02
C GLU A 56 -13.50 36.53 -21.61
N LEU A 57 -14.21 37.64 -21.46
CA LEU A 57 -15.47 37.94 -22.14
C LEU A 57 -15.20 38.97 -23.22
N SER A 58 -15.57 38.64 -24.45
CA SER A 58 -15.44 39.50 -25.63
C SER A 58 -16.74 39.48 -26.45
N TRP A 59 -16.83 40.35 -27.47
CA TRP A 59 -17.94 40.37 -28.42
C TRP A 59 -17.40 40.49 -29.84
N VAL A 60 -18.02 39.79 -30.80
CA VAL A 60 -17.55 39.69 -32.20
C VAL A 60 -17.36 41.06 -32.87
N ASP A 61 -18.21 42.03 -32.54
CA ASP A 61 -18.23 43.35 -33.17
C ASP A 61 -17.84 44.50 -32.20
N TYR A 62 -17.24 44.19 -31.06
CA TYR A 62 -16.88 45.19 -30.05
C TYR A 62 -15.48 44.96 -29.49
N VAL A 63 -14.69 46.05 -29.44
CA VAL A 63 -13.26 45.99 -29.12
C VAL A 63 -12.97 45.84 -27.63
N SER A 64 -13.97 46.03 -26.76
CA SER A 64 -13.77 45.89 -25.33
C SER A 64 -13.83 44.43 -24.92
N THR A 65 -12.90 44.04 -24.05
CA THR A 65 -12.90 42.75 -23.38
C THR A 65 -12.97 42.96 -21.87
N MET A 66 -13.52 41.99 -21.17
CA MET A 66 -13.45 41.91 -19.70
C MET A 66 -12.65 40.67 -19.34
N ARG A 67 -11.76 40.80 -18.37
CA ARG A 67 -10.88 39.72 -17.94
C ARG A 67 -10.98 39.49 -16.44
N SER A 68 -10.94 38.22 -16.05
CA SER A 68 -10.82 37.80 -14.65
C SER A 68 -9.77 36.69 -14.56
N ASP A 69 -8.90 36.77 -13.55
CA ASP A 69 -7.89 35.76 -13.30
C ASP A 69 -8.23 34.95 -12.03
N ALA A 70 -7.97 33.65 -12.08
CA ALA A 70 -8.16 32.71 -10.98
C ALA A 70 -7.04 31.65 -10.99
N ALA A 71 -6.95 30.84 -9.96
CA ALA A 71 -6.01 29.72 -9.92
C ALA A 71 -6.59 28.54 -9.14
N TYR A 72 -6.21 27.33 -9.53
CA TYR A 72 -6.51 26.10 -8.79
C TYR A 72 -5.27 25.21 -8.71
N ARG A 73 -5.21 24.39 -7.66
CA ARG A 73 -4.12 23.44 -7.45
C ARG A 73 -4.57 22.02 -7.74
N SER A 74 -3.77 21.31 -8.53
CA SER A 74 -3.92 19.88 -8.77
C SER A 74 -2.98 19.12 -7.85
N GLU A 75 -3.49 18.14 -7.14
CA GLU A 75 -2.71 17.22 -6.30
C GLU A 75 -3.07 15.77 -6.65
N THR A 76 -2.07 14.89 -6.66
CA THR A 76 -2.22 13.46 -6.81
C THR A 76 -2.44 12.86 -5.44
N PHE A 77 -3.44 11.99 -5.33
CA PHE A 77 -3.65 11.24 -4.11
C PHE A 77 -2.45 10.34 -3.82
N PRO A 78 -2.12 10.10 -2.53
CA PRO A 78 -1.11 9.13 -2.17
C PRO A 78 -1.35 7.76 -2.82
N THR A 79 -0.27 7.08 -3.20
CA THR A 79 -0.27 5.74 -3.77
C THR A 79 0.37 4.74 -2.80
N LEU A 80 0.07 3.46 -3.01
CA LEU A 80 0.66 2.35 -2.29
C LEU A 80 1.59 1.56 -3.21
N THR A 81 2.79 1.26 -2.73
CA THR A 81 3.69 0.26 -3.32
C THR A 81 3.77 -0.91 -2.37
N LEU A 82 3.42 -2.11 -2.83
CA LEU A 82 3.41 -3.33 -2.02
C LEU A 82 4.41 -4.35 -2.57
N VAL A 83 5.22 -4.91 -1.68
CA VAL A 83 6.19 -5.97 -2.00
C VAL A 83 5.98 -7.14 -1.06
N GLY A 84 5.68 -8.31 -1.61
CA GLY A 84 5.56 -9.55 -0.84
C GLY A 84 6.93 -10.08 -0.42
N VAL A 85 6.99 -10.70 0.76
CA VAL A 85 8.17 -11.43 1.23
C VAL A 85 8.08 -12.86 0.71
N SER A 86 9.12 -13.32 0.03
CA SER A 86 9.25 -14.73 -0.37
C SER A 86 9.80 -15.56 0.78
N ASP A 87 9.33 -16.81 0.89
CA ASP A 87 9.88 -17.83 1.79
C ASP A 87 9.87 -17.40 3.27
N VAL A 88 8.69 -16.97 3.74
CA VAL A 88 8.44 -16.64 5.15
C VAL A 88 8.49 -17.91 5.99
N GLU A 89 9.59 -18.12 6.71
CA GLU A 89 9.70 -19.18 7.72
C GLU A 89 9.13 -18.72 9.05
N THR A 90 8.10 -19.38 9.56
CA THR A 90 7.49 -19.05 10.85
C THR A 90 7.01 -20.30 11.58
N SER A 91 6.69 -20.17 12.87
CA SER A 91 5.99 -21.20 13.62
C SER A 91 4.48 -20.95 13.57
N ALA A 92 3.67 -22.00 13.63
CA ALA A 92 2.22 -21.84 13.75
C ALA A 92 1.87 -21.06 15.03
N GLY A 93 1.05 -20.02 14.91
CA GLY A 93 0.67 -19.14 16.02
C GLY A 93 1.61 -17.95 16.24
N GLU A 94 2.62 -17.75 15.38
CA GLU A 94 3.54 -16.62 15.42
C GLU A 94 3.26 -15.66 14.27
N TYR A 95 3.19 -14.36 14.58
CA TYR A 95 3.11 -13.32 13.57
C TYR A 95 4.40 -13.26 12.78
N ALA A 96 4.29 -13.32 11.45
CA ALA A 96 5.41 -13.16 10.55
C ALA A 96 5.15 -12.02 9.56
N THR A 97 6.21 -11.29 9.20
CA THR A 97 6.14 -10.26 8.16
C THR A 97 6.02 -10.93 6.79
N VAL A 98 4.94 -10.61 6.10
CA VAL A 98 4.57 -11.24 4.81
C VAL A 98 4.66 -10.29 3.63
N ALA A 99 4.64 -8.99 3.90
CA ALA A 99 4.81 -7.97 2.88
C ALA A 99 5.30 -6.68 3.52
N ARG A 100 5.81 -5.79 2.68
CA ARG A 100 6.14 -4.42 3.04
C ARG A 100 5.39 -3.47 2.13
N VAL A 101 4.77 -2.46 2.72
CA VAL A 101 4.03 -1.43 1.99
C VAL A 101 4.66 -0.06 2.22
N GLN A 102 4.72 0.74 1.17
CA GLN A 102 5.16 2.14 1.20
C GLN A 102 4.05 3.06 0.70
N THR A 103 3.92 4.22 1.35
CA THR A 103 2.95 5.26 1.02
C THR A 103 3.66 6.47 0.45
N LEU A 104 3.32 6.84 -0.79
CA LEU A 104 4.04 7.85 -1.55
C LEU A 104 3.10 8.89 -2.17
N VAL A 105 3.54 10.14 -2.29
CA VAL A 105 2.95 11.13 -3.18
C VAL A 105 3.98 11.47 -4.25
N GLY A 106 3.76 10.98 -5.46
CA GLY A 106 4.82 10.95 -6.48
C GLY A 106 5.98 10.09 -5.98
N ASP A 107 7.18 10.67 -5.90
CA ASP A 107 8.39 10.00 -5.43
C ASP A 107 8.71 10.28 -3.94
N TYR A 108 7.85 11.00 -3.23
CA TYR A 108 8.09 11.43 -1.86
C TYR A 108 7.30 10.61 -0.84
N PRO A 109 7.92 10.24 0.31
CA PRO A 109 7.22 9.63 1.43
C PRO A 109 6.00 10.43 1.89
N PHE A 110 4.88 9.75 2.11
CA PHE A 110 3.68 10.33 2.68
C PHE A 110 3.35 9.67 4.01
N LEU A 111 3.44 10.44 5.09
CA LEU A 111 3.23 9.95 6.45
C LEU A 111 1.74 9.69 6.71
N ILE A 112 1.42 8.48 7.13
CA ILE A 112 0.06 8.06 7.51
C ILE A 112 0.08 7.32 8.85
N SER A 113 -1.09 7.15 9.45
CA SER A 113 -1.23 6.27 10.62
C SER A 113 -1.23 4.80 10.17
N PRO A 114 -0.61 3.88 10.92
CA PRO A 114 -0.78 2.45 10.69
C PRO A 114 -2.25 2.01 10.73
N SER A 115 -3.11 2.73 11.46
CA SER A 115 -4.55 2.43 11.55
C SER A 115 -5.34 2.75 10.28
N ASP A 116 -4.75 3.50 9.35
CA ASP A 116 -5.34 3.78 8.04
C ASP A 116 -5.10 2.62 7.05
N ILE A 117 -4.28 1.63 7.43
CA ILE A 117 -3.94 0.46 6.62
C ILE A 117 -4.80 -0.74 7.03
N ASN A 118 -5.61 -1.23 6.10
CA ASN A 118 -6.32 -2.50 6.20
C ASN A 118 -5.63 -3.52 5.31
N ALA A 119 -5.19 -4.65 5.88
CA ALA A 119 -4.46 -5.67 5.14
C ALA A 119 -5.09 -7.05 5.34
N VAL A 120 -5.25 -7.78 4.25
CA VAL A 120 -5.84 -9.13 4.25
C VAL A 120 -4.95 -10.06 3.45
N LEU A 121 -4.69 -11.25 3.98
CA LEU A 121 -4.09 -12.36 3.25
C LEU A 121 -5.17 -13.31 2.80
N THR A 122 -5.09 -13.78 1.57
CA THR A 122 -5.97 -14.83 1.04
C THR A 122 -5.12 -16.05 0.64
N GLY A 123 -5.37 -17.18 1.27
CA GLY A 123 -4.77 -18.48 0.92
C GLY A 123 -5.82 -19.57 0.81
N ASP A 124 -5.39 -20.81 0.64
CA ASP A 124 -6.30 -21.96 0.45
C ASP A 124 -7.26 -22.20 1.63
N ALA A 125 -6.82 -21.89 2.84
CA ALA A 125 -7.62 -22.02 4.07
C ALA A 125 -8.63 -20.86 4.26
N GLY A 126 -8.57 -19.82 3.42
CA GLY A 126 -9.44 -18.64 3.47
C GLY A 126 -8.67 -17.34 3.71
N GLN A 127 -9.39 -16.36 4.26
CA GLN A 127 -8.86 -15.02 4.53
C GLN A 127 -8.35 -14.88 5.96
N LEU A 128 -7.18 -14.24 6.10
CA LEU A 128 -6.54 -13.91 7.36
C LEU A 128 -6.38 -12.40 7.46
N GLN A 129 -6.70 -11.84 8.62
CA GLN A 129 -6.44 -10.41 8.88
C GLN A 129 -4.97 -10.20 9.17
N ALA A 130 -4.40 -9.17 8.55
CA ALA A 130 -3.02 -8.75 8.75
C ALA A 130 -2.97 -7.38 9.43
N MET A 131 -1.87 -7.12 10.11
CA MET A 131 -1.63 -5.85 10.80
C MET A 131 -0.45 -5.13 10.15
N GLY A 132 -0.64 -3.84 9.84
CA GLY A 132 0.44 -2.96 9.44
C GLY A 132 1.14 -2.38 10.67
N THR A 133 2.48 -2.48 10.72
CA THR A 133 3.30 -1.84 11.75
C THR A 133 4.32 -0.94 11.06
N ALA A 134 4.45 0.31 11.51
CA ALA A 134 5.43 1.24 10.94
C ALA A 134 6.85 0.70 11.16
N VAL A 135 7.67 0.71 10.10
CA VAL A 135 9.10 0.34 10.17
C VAL A 135 9.90 1.44 10.86
N ASP A 136 9.56 2.69 10.58
CA ASP A 136 10.09 3.89 11.22
C ASP A 136 8.95 4.89 11.43
N GLU A 137 9.09 5.71 12.48
CA GLU A 137 8.13 6.75 12.85
C GLU A 137 8.83 8.12 12.85
N PRO A 138 8.99 8.77 11.67
CA PRO A 138 9.55 10.11 11.58
C PRO A 138 8.78 11.13 12.42
N GLU A 139 7.48 10.89 12.60
CA GLU A 139 6.60 11.60 13.53
C GLU A 139 5.88 10.58 14.43
N PRO A 140 5.60 10.91 15.70
CA PRO A 140 4.99 9.95 16.63
C PRO A 140 3.68 9.37 16.08
N GLY A 141 3.63 8.05 15.91
CA GLY A 141 2.47 7.33 15.40
C GLY A 141 2.19 7.49 13.90
N LEU A 142 3.12 8.09 13.14
CA LEU A 142 3.03 8.22 11.69
C LEU A 142 4.26 7.62 11.02
N GLY A 143 4.04 6.83 9.98
CA GLY A 143 5.08 6.20 9.18
C GLY A 143 4.78 6.34 7.69
N TRP A 144 5.75 5.99 6.85
CA TRP A 144 5.56 5.89 5.40
C TRP A 144 5.95 4.53 4.84
N GLU A 145 6.57 3.68 5.67
CA GLU A 145 6.91 2.30 5.37
C GLU A 145 6.37 1.42 6.49
N PHE A 146 5.70 0.33 6.12
CA PHE A 146 5.03 -0.54 7.08
C PHE A 146 5.29 -2.00 6.74
N ASP A 147 5.61 -2.79 7.76
CA ASP A 147 5.61 -4.24 7.69
C ASP A 147 4.19 -4.76 7.91
N ILE A 148 3.72 -5.56 6.97
CA ILE A 148 2.45 -6.28 7.06
C ILE A 148 2.73 -7.63 7.69
N ALA A 149 2.15 -7.88 8.86
CA ALA A 149 2.33 -9.12 9.62
C ALA A 149 1.02 -9.86 9.84
N ALA A 150 1.05 -11.19 9.75
CA ALA A 150 -0.09 -12.05 10.00
C ALA A 150 0.33 -13.32 10.76
N ASP A 151 -0.59 -13.89 11.52
CA ASP A 151 -0.46 -15.25 12.09
C ASP A 151 -0.85 -16.28 11.02
N ILE A 152 0.14 -16.98 10.49
CA ILE A 152 -0.04 -17.96 9.41
C ILE A 152 -0.08 -19.37 10.01
N ALA A 153 -1.20 -20.05 9.85
CA ALA A 153 -1.41 -21.40 10.39
C ALA A 153 -0.87 -22.50 9.47
N ASP A 154 -0.93 -22.29 8.15
CA ASP A 154 -0.65 -23.30 7.14
C ASP A 154 0.42 -22.84 6.15
N SER A 155 1.27 -23.77 5.71
CA SER A 155 2.24 -23.49 4.65
C SER A 155 1.54 -23.36 3.31
N GLY A 156 2.01 -22.45 2.46
CA GLY A 156 1.40 -22.22 1.15
C GLY A 156 1.68 -20.84 0.59
N ALA A 157 1.11 -20.57 -0.59
CA ALA A 157 1.11 -19.25 -1.18
C ALA A 157 -0.10 -18.45 -0.68
N TYR A 158 0.11 -17.16 -0.44
CA TYR A 158 -0.95 -16.23 -0.05
C TYR A 158 -0.87 -14.99 -0.93
N GLU A 159 -2.04 -14.50 -1.35
CA GLU A 159 -2.20 -13.17 -1.93
C GLU A 159 -2.35 -12.15 -0.81
N VAL A 160 -1.61 -11.05 -0.87
CA VAL A 160 -1.65 -9.96 0.09
C VAL A 160 -2.34 -8.78 -0.56
N GLU A 161 -3.49 -8.39 -0.02
CA GLU A 161 -4.20 -7.18 -0.38
C GLU A 161 -4.03 -6.14 0.72
N VAL A 162 -3.72 -4.91 0.33
CA VAL A 162 -3.59 -3.78 1.25
C VAL A 162 -4.43 -2.62 0.73
N VAL A 163 -5.30 -2.12 1.59
CA VAL A 163 -6.17 -0.97 1.36
C VAL A 163 -5.78 0.15 2.32
N LEU A 164 -5.54 1.32 1.76
CA LEU A 164 -5.37 2.57 2.48
C LEU A 164 -6.69 3.33 2.47
N ASP A 165 -7.26 3.55 3.64
CA ASP A 165 -8.44 4.40 3.86
C ASP A 165 -8.02 5.59 4.74
N SER A 166 -7.89 6.77 4.14
CA SER A 166 -7.35 7.94 4.83
C SER A 166 -7.93 9.26 4.30
N VAL A 167 -7.45 10.37 4.88
CA VAL A 167 -7.85 11.73 4.50
C VAL A 167 -6.66 12.46 3.91
N TYR A 168 -6.81 12.96 2.68
CA TYR A 168 -5.80 13.78 2.01
C TYR A 168 -6.41 15.10 1.54
N GLN A 169 -5.80 16.23 1.91
CA GLN A 169 -6.29 17.58 1.58
C GLN A 169 -7.77 17.80 1.97
N GLY A 170 -8.18 17.23 3.12
CA GLY A 170 -9.56 17.32 3.63
C GLY A 170 -10.59 16.46 2.90
N ARG A 171 -10.15 15.53 2.04
CA ARG A 171 -11.02 14.61 1.31
C ARG A 171 -10.71 13.16 1.72
N GLN A 172 -11.76 12.40 2.02
CA GLN A 172 -11.62 10.95 2.17
C GLN A 172 -11.20 10.35 0.83
N TYR A 173 -10.26 9.40 0.87
CA TYR A 173 -9.89 8.64 -0.30
C TYR A 173 -9.50 7.21 0.10
N GLU A 174 -9.77 6.29 -0.82
CA GLU A 174 -9.39 4.89 -0.69
C GLU A 174 -8.42 4.52 -1.83
N ARG A 175 -7.40 3.73 -1.49
CA ARG A 175 -6.44 3.19 -2.44
C ARG A 175 -6.13 1.74 -2.14
N VAL A 176 -6.23 0.91 -3.17
CA VAL A 176 -5.82 -0.49 -3.11
C VAL A 176 -4.45 -0.62 -3.75
N ALA A 177 -3.51 -1.26 -3.06
CA ALA A 177 -2.21 -1.57 -3.61
C ALA A 177 -2.33 -2.66 -4.70
N PRO A 178 -1.40 -2.71 -5.68
CA PRO A 178 -1.28 -3.90 -6.52
C PRO A 178 -1.08 -5.14 -5.65
N ILE A 179 -1.86 -6.20 -5.91
CA ILE A 179 -1.79 -7.45 -5.15
C ILE A 179 -0.36 -8.01 -5.22
N ALA A 180 0.17 -8.38 -4.05
CA ALA A 180 1.44 -9.07 -3.94
C ALA A 180 1.22 -10.54 -3.56
N THR A 181 2.20 -11.39 -3.83
CA THR A 181 2.19 -12.79 -3.41
C THR A 181 3.30 -13.04 -2.41
N THR A 182 3.00 -13.81 -1.37
CA THR A 182 3.97 -14.32 -0.39
C THR A 182 3.87 -15.84 -0.33
N THR A 183 4.94 -16.49 0.10
CA THR A 183 4.95 -17.94 0.37
C THR A 183 5.40 -18.15 1.80
N ALA A 184 4.66 -18.95 2.57
CA ALA A 184 4.98 -19.26 3.94
C ALA A 184 5.31 -20.74 4.13
N LEU A 185 6.30 -21.02 4.98
CA LEU A 185 6.68 -22.34 5.44
C LEU A 185 6.58 -22.40 6.97
N ILE A 186 5.73 -23.30 7.46
CA ILE A 186 5.52 -23.50 8.89
C ILE A 186 6.53 -24.53 9.42
N LEU A 187 7.42 -24.07 10.30
CA LEU A 187 8.39 -24.92 10.98
C LEU A 187 7.71 -25.63 12.16
N GLY A 188 7.68 -26.96 12.12
CA GLY A 188 7.16 -27.75 13.24
C GLY A 188 8.02 -27.57 14.50
N LYS A 189 7.39 -27.36 15.66
CA LYS A 189 8.10 -27.40 16.94
C LYS A 189 8.76 -28.78 17.11
N ALA A 190 10.09 -28.81 17.22
CA ALA A 190 10.82 -30.03 17.56
C ALA A 190 10.39 -30.50 18.95
N VAL A 191 9.61 -31.58 19.01
CA VAL A 191 9.27 -32.25 20.27
C VAL A 191 10.48 -33.08 20.69
N PHE A 192 11.33 -32.53 21.56
CA PHE A 192 12.41 -33.29 22.19
C PHE A 192 11.80 -34.31 23.17
N ASN A 193 11.64 -35.56 22.74
CA ASN A 193 11.26 -36.66 23.62
C ASN A 193 12.51 -37.24 24.30
N THR A 194 12.86 -36.71 25.47
CA THR A 194 13.96 -37.24 26.29
C THR A 194 13.53 -38.59 26.89
N ARG A 195 13.76 -39.70 26.19
CA ARG A 195 13.69 -41.02 26.83
C ARG A 195 14.97 -41.25 27.62
N HIS A 196 14.88 -41.22 28.95
CA HIS A 196 15.95 -41.73 29.80
C HIS A 196 16.09 -43.24 29.59
N ALA A 197 17.17 -43.66 28.92
CA ALA A 197 17.56 -45.05 28.88
C ALA A 197 18.06 -45.47 30.27
N GLY A 198 17.56 -46.60 30.78
CA GLY A 198 17.94 -47.15 32.07
C GLY A 198 19.43 -47.42 32.16
N VAL A 199 19.99 -47.13 33.34
CA VAL A 199 21.38 -47.42 33.71
C VAL A 199 21.57 -48.93 33.78
N CYS A 200 22.43 -49.49 32.93
CA CYS A 200 22.96 -50.84 33.13
C CYS A 200 24.16 -50.75 34.10
N ASP A 201 24.02 -51.36 35.28
CA ASP A 201 25.11 -51.56 36.24
C ASP A 201 26.10 -52.60 35.69
N CYS A 202 27.25 -52.12 35.21
CA CYS A 202 28.42 -52.94 34.96
C CYS A 202 29.51 -52.55 35.96
N ARG A 203 29.64 -53.35 37.02
CA ARG A 203 30.82 -53.34 37.89
C ARG A 203 32.10 -53.41 37.04
N THR A 204 33.06 -52.57 37.44
CA THR A 204 34.45 -52.42 36.97
C THR A 204 34.72 -51.45 35.82
N GLY A 205 34.97 -50.18 36.18
CA GLY A 205 36.05 -49.34 35.64
C GLY A 205 35.80 -48.62 34.31
N VAL A 206 35.72 -47.28 34.41
CA VAL A 206 35.61 -46.25 33.35
C VAL A 206 34.16 -45.89 32.97
N ASP A 207 33.66 -44.79 33.53
CA ASP A 207 32.39 -44.16 33.13
C ASP A 207 32.55 -43.52 31.74
N LEU A 208 31.97 -44.15 30.73
CA LEU A 208 31.67 -43.52 29.44
C LEU A 208 30.16 -43.27 29.40
N GLY A 209 29.76 -42.02 29.64
CA GLY A 209 28.37 -41.60 29.51
C GLY A 209 27.97 -41.52 28.03
N PHE A 210 27.14 -42.45 27.56
CA PHE A 210 26.52 -42.38 26.24
C PHE A 210 25.20 -41.65 26.35
N SER A 211 25.09 -40.46 25.74
CA SER A 211 23.82 -39.76 25.55
C SER A 211 23.36 -39.95 24.11
N TRP A 212 22.22 -40.60 23.92
CA TRP A 212 21.57 -40.73 22.62
C TRP A 212 20.61 -39.56 22.44
N ARG A 213 20.83 -38.74 21.40
CA ARG A 213 19.80 -37.82 20.92
C ARG A 213 19.22 -38.38 19.62
N PHE A 214 17.94 -38.73 19.65
CA PHE A 214 17.18 -39.01 18.44
C PHE A 214 16.62 -37.68 17.93
N LEU A 215 17.07 -37.25 16.76
CA LEU A 215 16.38 -36.24 15.96
C LEU A 215 15.36 -36.99 15.12
N ASP A 216 14.06 -36.80 15.36
CA ASP A 216 13.02 -37.30 14.46
C ASP A 216 12.66 -36.17 13.50
N MET A 217 13.34 -36.14 12.35
CA MET A 217 12.96 -35.32 11.20
C MET A 217 12.29 -36.27 10.21
N GLY A 218 11.01 -36.03 9.95
CA GLY A 218 10.04 -36.94 9.35
C GLY A 218 10.33 -37.54 7.96
N THR A 219 11.56 -37.58 7.45
CA THR A 219 11.98 -38.48 6.35
C THR A 219 13.49 -38.60 6.13
N ALA A 220 14.37 -38.06 6.98
CA ALA A 220 15.83 -38.17 6.79
C ALA A 220 16.53 -38.52 8.11
N LYS A 221 17.23 -39.66 8.14
CA LYS A 221 18.00 -40.11 9.30
C LYS A 221 19.47 -39.72 9.14
N ASP A 222 19.84 -38.53 9.60
CA ASP A 222 21.24 -38.20 9.84
C ASP A 222 21.61 -38.50 11.30
N PHE A 223 22.77 -39.14 11.49
CA PHE A 223 23.34 -39.44 12.79
C PHE A 223 24.65 -38.68 12.99
N SER A 224 24.84 -38.12 14.18
CA SER A 224 26.14 -37.59 14.61
C SER A 224 26.50 -38.15 15.99
N ILE A 225 27.72 -38.69 16.09
CA ILE A 225 28.31 -39.21 17.32
C ILE A 225 29.32 -38.16 17.81
N TRP A 226 29.16 -37.73 19.05
CA TRP A 226 30.14 -36.88 19.72
C TRP A 226 30.72 -37.64 20.91
N VAL A 227 32.05 -37.77 20.91
CA VAL A 227 32.81 -38.31 22.04
C VAL A 227 33.45 -37.12 22.75
N TYR A 228 32.99 -36.83 23.95
CA TYR A 228 33.69 -35.90 24.83
C TYR A 228 34.61 -36.70 25.75
N ARG A 229 35.76 -36.10 26.07
CA ARG A 229 36.76 -36.66 26.99
C ARG A 229 36.52 -36.15 28.40
#